data_AF-A0A967CVG7-F1
#
_entry.id   AF-A0A967CVG7-F1
#
_cell.length_a   1.000
_cell.length_b   1.000
_cell.length_c   1.000
_cell.angle_alpha   90.00
_cell.angle_beta   90.00
_cell.angle_gamma   90.00
#
_symmetry.space_group_name_H-M   'P 1'
#
loop_
_entity.id
_entity.type
_entity.pdbx_description
1 polymer ?
#
loop_
_entity_poly.entity_id
_entity_poly.type
_entity_poly.pdbx_seq_one_letter_code
_entity_poly.pdbx_strand_id
1 'polypeptide(L)'
;MLETYSEIDKALADLNGNSAEFRLSEDKAFLEGLSQQLAQTLFYGNTATAPEKFMGLTPRFNTVSGSAAIAQNVIDAGGTGADNTSIWLVVWGDLTVHGIFPKGSKAGLQMRDLGEQTLTDINGNRFQGYRTHYKWDAGLTVRDWRYAVRIANIDVSDLSAPTPPDLTKFMIKATHKVPSLKTGQPVFYMNRTGRQWLDIQAATKDNVMLKISEFEGRPVREFLGIPIRTCDQILNNEPRVL
;
A
#
# COMPACT_ATOMS: atom_id res chain seq x y z
N MET A 1 -13.50 2.00 8.98
CA MET A 1 -13.46 0.80 9.84
C MET A 1 -13.47 -0.40 8.92
N LEU A 2 -12.52 -1.32 9.09
CA LEU A 2 -12.42 -2.54 8.31
C LEU A 2 -12.52 -3.72 9.27
N GLU A 3 -13.48 -4.62 9.06
CA GLU A 3 -13.72 -5.75 9.95
C GLU A 3 -14.06 -7.01 9.16
N THR A 4 -13.69 -8.16 9.72
CA THR A 4 -14.06 -9.47 9.18
C THR A 4 -14.13 -10.49 10.31
N TYR A 5 -14.88 -11.55 10.07
CA TYR A 5 -14.97 -12.70 10.94
C TYR A 5 -14.30 -13.89 10.26
N SER A 6 -13.40 -14.54 10.98
CA SER A 6 -12.92 -15.87 10.63
C SER A 6 -13.77 -16.89 11.38
N GLU A 7 -14.25 -17.89 10.65
CA GLU A 7 -15.18 -18.90 11.15
C GLU A 7 -14.66 -20.29 10.80
N ILE A 8 -14.48 -21.15 11.81
CA ILE A 8 -13.91 -22.49 11.67
C ILE A 8 -14.89 -23.49 12.29
N ASP A 9 -15.16 -24.60 11.59
CA ASP A 9 -15.98 -25.67 12.14
C ASP A 9 -15.35 -26.30 13.39
N LYS A 10 -16.16 -26.52 14.42
CA LYS A 10 -15.68 -27.03 15.71
C LYS A 10 -15.11 -28.44 15.60
N ALA A 11 -15.76 -29.36 14.89
CA ALA A 11 -15.30 -30.73 14.79
C ALA A 11 -13.95 -30.80 14.07
N LEU A 12 -13.74 -29.93 13.08
CA LEU A 12 -12.48 -29.80 12.37
C LEU A 12 -11.37 -29.23 13.27
N ALA A 13 -11.68 -28.19 14.06
CA ALA A 13 -10.75 -27.63 15.03
C ALA A 13 -10.36 -28.66 16.12
N ASP A 14 -11.33 -29.38 16.66
CA ASP A 14 -11.13 -30.38 17.71
C ASP A 14 -10.31 -31.59 17.23
N LEU A 15 -10.43 -31.98 15.95
CA LEU A 15 -9.62 -33.04 15.35
C LEU A 15 -8.12 -32.73 15.39
N ASN A 16 -7.76 -31.45 15.27
CA ASN A 16 -6.38 -30.95 15.38
C ASN A 16 -5.99 -30.55 16.81
N GLY A 17 -6.76 -30.99 17.82
CA GLY A 17 -6.55 -30.66 19.23
C GLY A 17 -6.85 -29.20 19.56
N ASN A 18 -7.57 -28.50 18.69
CA ASN A 18 -7.91 -27.08 18.81
C ASN A 18 -6.69 -26.20 19.13
N SER A 19 -5.54 -26.55 18.56
CA SER A 19 -4.29 -25.84 18.82
C SER A 19 -4.39 -24.39 18.31
N ALA A 20 -3.80 -23.46 19.06
CA ALA A 20 -3.71 -22.07 18.66
C ALA A 20 -2.98 -21.90 17.31
N GLU A 21 -2.08 -22.83 16.98
CA GLU A 21 -1.35 -22.86 15.72
C GLU A 21 -2.26 -23.18 14.53
N PHE A 22 -3.17 -24.16 14.67
CA PHE A 22 -4.15 -24.49 13.64
C PHE A 22 -5.15 -23.34 13.41
N ARG A 23 -5.61 -22.69 14.49
CA ARG A 23 -6.46 -21.49 14.35
C ARG A 23 -5.74 -20.37 13.61
N LEU A 24 -4.48 -20.13 13.96
CA LEU A 24 -3.67 -19.12 13.29
C LEU A 24 -3.44 -19.46 11.81
N SER A 25 -3.28 -20.74 11.44
CA SER A 25 -3.11 -21.11 10.03
C SER A 25 -4.33 -20.80 9.18
N GLU A 26 -5.54 -21.01 9.71
CA GLU A 26 -6.79 -20.65 9.04
C GLU A 26 -6.96 -19.12 8.98
N ASP A 27 -6.64 -18.43 10.08
CA ASP A 27 -6.77 -16.99 10.19
C ASP A 27 -5.78 -16.20 9.33
N LYS A 28 -4.64 -16.78 8.95
CA LYS A 28 -3.61 -16.12 8.11
C LYS A 28 -4.16 -15.58 6.80
N ALA A 29 -5.09 -16.30 6.16
CA ALA A 29 -5.69 -15.84 4.91
C ALA A 29 -6.55 -14.57 5.11
N PHE A 30 -7.29 -14.50 6.22
CA PHE A 30 -8.08 -13.33 6.59
C PHE A 30 -7.19 -12.13 6.94
N LEU A 31 -6.10 -12.37 7.68
CA LEU A 31 -5.11 -11.35 8.01
C LEU A 31 -4.45 -10.74 6.77
N GLU A 32 -4.09 -11.59 5.80
CA GLU A 32 -3.52 -11.16 4.53
C GLU A 32 -4.54 -10.37 3.70
N GLY A 33 -5.77 -10.87 3.58
CA GLY A 33 -6.85 -10.17 2.87
C GLY A 33 -7.14 -8.78 3.45
N LEU A 34 -7.18 -8.65 4.78
CA LEU A 34 -7.33 -7.36 5.45
C LEU A 34 -6.17 -6.41 5.15
N SER A 35 -4.93 -6.92 5.18
CA SER A 35 -3.73 -6.13 4.92
C SER A 35 -3.69 -5.65 3.46
N GLN A 36 -4.08 -6.49 2.52
CA GLN A 36 -4.22 -6.12 1.11
C GLN A 36 -5.30 -5.07 0.91
N GLN A 37 -6.48 -5.25 1.51
CA GLN A 37 -7.57 -4.28 1.40
C GLN A 37 -7.19 -2.91 2.00
N LEU A 38 -6.47 -2.90 3.12
CA LEU A 38 -5.98 -1.66 3.71
C LEU A 38 -4.98 -0.97 2.77
N ALA A 39 -4.01 -1.71 2.23
CA ALA A 39 -3.03 -1.15 1.30
C ALA A 39 -3.69 -0.61 0.02
N GLN A 40 -4.67 -1.32 -0.54
CA GLN A 40 -5.44 -0.85 -1.68
C GLN A 40 -6.21 0.44 -1.34
N THR A 41 -6.83 0.51 -0.16
CA THR A 41 -7.56 1.69 0.30
C THR A 41 -6.62 2.87 0.58
N LEU A 42 -5.41 2.60 1.08
CA LEU A 42 -4.39 3.62 1.33
C LEU A 42 -4.03 4.39 0.05
N PHE A 43 -3.85 3.69 -1.07
CA PHE A 43 -3.54 4.32 -2.35
C PHE A 43 -4.81 4.79 -3.06
N TYR A 44 -5.82 3.94 -3.26
CA TYR A 44 -6.93 4.20 -4.18
C TYR A 44 -8.29 4.47 -3.52
N GLY A 45 -8.39 4.47 -2.18
CA GLY A 45 -9.65 4.71 -1.48
C GLY A 45 -10.28 6.05 -1.86
N ASN A 46 -11.54 6.05 -2.30
CA ASN A 46 -12.24 7.26 -2.73
C ASN A 46 -13.59 7.37 -2.03
N THR A 47 -13.76 8.39 -1.19
CA THR A 47 -14.98 8.61 -0.41
C THR A 47 -16.18 9.03 -1.27
N ALA A 48 -15.96 9.46 -2.52
CA ALA A 48 -17.06 9.83 -3.41
C ALA A 48 -17.78 8.60 -4.00
N THR A 49 -17.06 7.49 -4.19
CA THR A 49 -17.62 6.24 -4.73
C THR A 49 -17.85 5.18 -3.65
N ALA A 50 -17.02 5.19 -2.61
CA ALA A 50 -17.05 4.26 -1.48
C ALA A 50 -16.95 5.05 -0.17
N PRO A 51 -18.03 5.70 0.29
CA PRO A 51 -18.02 6.58 1.46
C PRO A 51 -17.64 5.87 2.78
N GLU A 52 -17.78 4.54 2.83
CA GLU A 52 -17.36 3.71 3.96
C GLU A 52 -15.84 3.57 4.11
N LYS A 53 -15.08 3.85 3.03
CA LYS A 53 -13.62 3.81 3.00
C LYS A 53 -13.05 5.21 3.19
N PHE A 54 -11.85 5.30 3.79
CA PHE A 54 -11.17 6.58 3.90
C PHE A 54 -10.56 7.02 2.56
N MET A 55 -10.35 8.33 2.39
CA MET A 55 -9.73 8.90 1.19
C MET A 55 -8.22 8.61 1.17
N GLY A 56 -7.78 7.82 0.20
CA GLY A 56 -6.40 7.46 -0.08
C GLY A 56 -5.59 8.57 -0.76
N LEU A 57 -4.41 8.20 -1.25
CA LEU A 57 -3.46 9.13 -1.88
C LEU A 57 -3.81 9.47 -3.33
N THR A 58 -4.11 8.49 -4.18
CA THR A 58 -4.41 8.64 -5.61
C THR A 58 -5.47 9.71 -5.91
N PRO A 59 -6.67 9.70 -5.28
CA PRO A 59 -7.68 10.72 -5.55
C PRO A 59 -7.29 12.13 -5.07
N ARG A 60 -6.30 12.26 -4.15
CA ARG A 60 -5.75 13.57 -3.76
C ARG A 60 -4.72 14.09 -4.76
N PHE A 61 -3.96 13.20 -5.39
CA PHE A 61 -2.91 13.49 -6.38
C PHE A 61 -3.34 13.00 -7.78
N ASN A 62 -4.46 13.52 -8.26
CA ASN A 62 -5.17 13.05 -9.45
C ASN A 62 -5.01 13.94 -10.69
N THR A 63 -4.13 14.94 -10.66
CA THR A 63 -3.89 15.83 -11.80
C THR A 63 -2.41 16.22 -11.92
N VAL A 64 -1.89 16.25 -13.15
CA VAL A 64 -0.53 16.71 -13.48
C VAL A 64 -0.50 18.16 -13.97
N SER A 65 -1.64 18.69 -14.43
CA SER A 65 -1.74 20.04 -14.96
C SER A 65 -2.97 20.78 -14.40
N GLY A 66 -2.74 21.94 -13.78
CA GLY A 66 -3.84 22.76 -13.28
C GLY A 66 -3.46 23.78 -12.22
N SER A 67 -4.39 24.66 -11.88
CA SER A 67 -4.25 25.69 -10.82
C SER A 67 -4.20 25.10 -9.41
N ALA A 68 -4.45 23.80 -9.25
CA ALA A 68 -4.37 23.12 -7.96
C ALA A 68 -2.90 22.98 -7.55
N ALA A 69 -2.54 23.54 -6.39
CA ALA A 69 -1.16 23.51 -5.89
C ALA A 69 -0.58 22.08 -5.78
N ILE A 70 -1.43 21.08 -5.53
CA ILE A 70 -1.05 19.67 -5.41
C ILE A 70 -0.50 19.09 -6.73
N ALA A 71 -0.90 19.62 -7.89
CA ALA A 71 -0.41 19.19 -9.20
C ALA A 71 1.11 19.34 -9.31
N GLN A 72 1.71 20.28 -8.57
CA GLN A 72 3.16 20.45 -8.51
C GLN A 72 3.88 19.21 -7.96
N ASN A 73 3.20 18.38 -7.18
CA ASN A 73 3.73 17.14 -6.60
C ASN A 73 3.32 15.88 -7.37
N VAL A 74 2.76 16.04 -8.57
CA VAL A 74 2.55 14.94 -9.52
C VAL A 74 3.53 15.13 -10.68
N ILE A 75 4.35 14.11 -10.91
CA ILE A 75 5.32 14.08 -12.02
C ILE A 75 4.73 13.18 -13.09
N ASP A 76 4.55 13.72 -14.29
CA ASP A 76 4.17 12.94 -15.47
C ASP A 76 5.41 12.21 -16.03
N ALA A 77 5.36 10.89 -16.12
CA ALA A 77 6.38 10.07 -16.78
C ALA A 77 6.15 9.91 -18.29
N GLY A 78 5.05 10.47 -18.83
CA GLY A 78 4.80 10.59 -20.26
C GLY A 78 3.99 9.44 -20.88
N GLY A 79 3.66 8.40 -20.11
CA GLY A 79 2.81 7.30 -20.53
C GLY A 79 1.39 7.76 -20.90
N THR A 80 0.78 7.01 -21.80
CA THR A 80 -0.59 7.31 -22.27
C THR A 80 -1.49 6.08 -22.12
N GLY A 81 -2.78 6.21 -22.41
CA GLY A 81 -3.72 5.09 -22.29
C GLY A 81 -3.98 4.64 -20.86
N ALA A 82 -4.21 3.34 -20.68
CA ALA A 82 -4.61 2.73 -19.42
C ALA A 82 -3.59 1.75 -18.84
N ASP A 83 -2.48 1.48 -19.52
CA ASP A 83 -1.46 0.51 -19.11
C ASP A 83 -0.33 1.19 -18.32
N ASN A 84 -0.72 2.06 -17.39
CA ASN A 84 0.21 2.84 -16.59
C ASN A 84 0.32 2.31 -15.16
N THR A 85 1.49 2.47 -14.57
CA THR A 85 1.70 2.34 -13.13
C THR A 85 2.18 3.67 -12.55
N SER A 86 2.27 3.72 -11.21
CA SER A 86 2.78 4.88 -10.49
C SER A 86 3.79 4.51 -9.41
N ILE A 87 4.72 5.42 -9.14
CA ILE A 87 5.65 5.34 -8.02
C ILE A 87 5.31 6.46 -7.04
N TRP A 88 5.29 6.13 -5.75
CA TRP A 88 4.98 7.08 -4.70
C TRP A 88 6.20 7.33 -3.82
N LEU A 89 6.44 8.59 -3.49
CA LEU A 89 7.32 8.99 -2.40
C LEU A 89 6.45 9.59 -1.30
N VAL A 90 6.47 9.01 -0.11
CA VAL A 90 5.70 9.49 1.03
C VAL A 90 6.65 9.71 2.20
N VAL A 91 6.61 10.90 2.80
CA VAL A 91 7.35 11.19 4.03
C VAL A 91 6.42 11.07 5.22
N TRP A 92 6.56 9.97 5.96
CA TRP A 92 5.74 9.66 7.13
C TRP A 92 6.18 10.47 8.35
N GLY A 93 5.24 11.16 8.99
CA GLY A 93 5.50 12.02 10.14
C GLY A 93 4.23 12.68 10.68
N ASP A 94 4.28 13.11 11.94
CA ASP A 94 3.12 13.71 12.63
C ASP A 94 2.67 15.04 12.00
N LEU A 95 3.62 15.81 11.46
CA LEU A 95 3.32 17.08 10.78
C LEU A 95 3.11 16.93 9.26
N THR A 96 3.36 15.74 8.70
CA THR A 96 3.36 15.52 7.24
C THR A 96 2.20 14.60 6.81
N VAL A 97 2.46 13.30 6.69
CA VAL A 97 1.50 12.25 6.34
C VAL A 97 1.57 11.18 7.42
N HIS A 98 0.43 10.82 8.00
CA HIS A 98 0.35 9.75 9.00
C HIS A 98 -1.00 9.07 9.01
N GLY A 99 -1.01 7.84 9.53
CA GLY A 99 -2.23 7.12 9.85
C GLY A 99 -2.92 7.72 11.07
N ILE A 100 -4.25 7.71 11.05
CA ILE A 100 -5.08 8.10 12.19
C ILE A 100 -5.98 6.94 12.59
N PHE A 101 -6.37 6.93 13.86
CA PHE A 101 -7.32 5.97 14.41
C PHE A 101 -8.24 6.71 15.40
N PRO A 102 -9.49 6.26 15.61
CA PRO A 102 -10.45 6.91 16.50
C PRO A 102 -9.95 7.00 17.94
N LYS A 103 -10.27 8.11 18.63
CA LYS A 103 -9.98 8.28 20.06
C LYS A 103 -10.64 7.17 20.88
N GLY A 104 -9.85 6.51 21.73
CA GLY A 104 -10.33 5.39 22.56
C GLY A 104 -10.28 4.02 21.89
N SER A 105 -9.95 3.95 20.58
CA SER A 105 -9.62 2.69 19.91
C SER A 105 -8.11 2.40 20.01
N LYS A 106 -7.72 1.13 19.93
CA LYS A 106 -6.30 0.75 19.80
C LYS A 106 -5.87 0.86 18.33
N ALA A 107 -4.73 1.48 18.10
CA ALA A 107 -4.10 1.52 16.78
C ALA A 107 -3.72 0.11 16.32
N GLY A 108 -3.84 -0.12 15.00
CA GLY A 108 -3.47 -1.39 14.38
C GLY A 108 -4.60 -2.43 14.37
N LEU A 109 -4.23 -3.64 13.98
CA LEU A 109 -5.15 -4.75 13.89
C LEU A 109 -5.48 -5.32 15.27
N GLN A 110 -6.76 -5.43 15.57
CA GLN A 110 -7.29 -6.05 16.78
C GLN A 110 -7.85 -7.42 16.43
N MET A 111 -7.35 -8.45 17.10
CA MET A 111 -7.88 -9.81 17.06
C MET A 111 -8.63 -10.08 18.36
N ARG A 112 -9.87 -10.56 18.25
CA ARG A 112 -10.66 -11.01 19.40
C ARG A 112 -11.27 -12.37 19.09
N ASP A 113 -10.85 -13.39 19.84
CA ASP A 113 -11.52 -14.68 19.84
C ASP A 113 -12.89 -14.55 20.55
N LEU A 114 -13.96 -14.92 19.85
CA LEU A 114 -15.34 -14.91 20.39
C LEU A 114 -15.74 -16.28 20.94
N GLY A 115 -14.89 -17.30 20.78
CA GLY A 115 -15.15 -18.66 21.24
C GLY A 115 -16.14 -19.40 20.36
N GLU A 116 -16.73 -20.45 20.93
CA GLU A 116 -17.71 -21.30 20.25
C GLU A 116 -19.04 -20.56 20.08
N GLN A 117 -19.53 -20.52 18.84
CA GLN A 117 -20.83 -19.97 18.49
C GLN A 117 -21.57 -20.89 17.53
N THR A 118 -22.90 -20.78 17.55
CA THR A 118 -23.74 -21.41 16.54
C THR A 118 -23.67 -20.58 15.26
N LEU A 119 -23.08 -21.16 14.22
CA LEU A 119 -22.95 -20.59 12.89
C LEU A 119 -24.01 -21.15 11.95
N THR A 120 -24.19 -20.53 10.80
CA THR A 120 -25.16 -20.95 9.77
C THR A 120 -24.45 -21.18 8.46
N ASP A 121 -24.63 -22.36 7.88
CA ASP A 121 -24.16 -22.71 6.54
C ASP A 121 -24.96 -21.95 5.47
N ILE A 122 -24.49 -21.99 4.22
CA ILE A 122 -25.12 -21.36 3.06
C ILE A 122 -26.57 -21.83 2.82
N ASN A 123 -26.91 -23.03 3.30
CA ASN A 123 -28.25 -23.60 3.24
C ASN A 123 -29.13 -23.22 4.44
N GLY A 124 -28.66 -22.36 5.35
CA GLY A 124 -29.35 -21.96 6.58
C GLY A 124 -29.31 -23.00 7.70
N ASN A 125 -28.60 -24.11 7.51
CA ASN A 125 -28.41 -25.14 8.52
C ASN A 125 -27.45 -24.65 9.60
N ARG A 126 -27.75 -24.95 10.87
CA ARG A 126 -26.92 -24.53 12.01
C ARG A 126 -25.80 -25.54 12.25
N PHE A 127 -24.59 -25.04 12.49
CA PHE A 127 -23.44 -25.84 12.93
C PHE A 127 -22.71 -25.14 14.08
N GLN A 128 -21.92 -25.89 14.85
CA GLN A 128 -21.09 -25.32 15.91
C GLN A 128 -19.72 -24.96 15.31
N GLY A 129 -19.26 -23.73 15.54
CA GLY A 129 -17.95 -23.30 15.07
C GLY A 129 -17.30 -22.30 16.01
N TYR A 130 -15.99 -22.13 15.86
CA TYR A 130 -15.24 -21.07 16.50
C TYR A 130 -15.22 -19.83 15.62
N ARG A 131 -15.37 -18.66 16.24
CA ARG A 131 -15.37 -17.37 15.54
C ARG A 131 -14.30 -16.44 16.10
N THR A 132 -13.44 -15.93 15.23
CA THR A 132 -12.47 -14.87 15.56
C THR A 132 -12.89 -13.58 14.85
N HIS A 133 -12.99 -12.49 15.59
CA HIS A 133 -13.27 -11.17 15.06
C HIS A 133 -11.96 -10.39 14.84
N TYR A 134 -11.77 -9.92 13.61
CA TYR A 134 -10.68 -9.04 13.22
C TYR A 134 -11.20 -7.65 12.94
N LYS A 135 -10.66 -6.66 13.63
CA LYS A 135 -11.03 -5.25 13.45
C LYS A 135 -9.81 -4.39 13.23
N TRP A 136 -9.85 -3.56 12.19
CA TRP A 136 -8.85 -2.55 11.91
C TRP A 136 -9.50 -1.19 11.68
N ASP A 137 -9.34 -0.31 12.65
CA ASP A 137 -9.72 1.09 12.55
C ASP A 137 -8.53 1.92 12.05
N ALA A 138 -8.45 2.10 10.73
CA ALA A 138 -7.42 2.92 10.09
C ALA A 138 -8.04 4.07 9.28
N GLY A 139 -7.34 5.20 9.28
CA GLY A 139 -7.56 6.31 8.38
C GLY A 139 -6.24 6.96 7.99
N LEU A 140 -6.27 7.86 7.02
CA LEU A 140 -5.10 8.56 6.50
C LEU A 140 -5.28 10.07 6.56
N THR A 141 -4.30 10.75 7.15
CA THR A 141 -4.22 12.21 7.12
C THR A 141 -3.03 12.66 6.28
N VAL A 142 -3.29 13.56 5.33
CA VAL A 142 -2.27 14.33 4.62
C VAL A 142 -2.38 15.76 5.14
N ARG A 143 -1.55 16.13 6.13
CA ARG A 143 -1.53 17.50 6.68
C ARG A 143 -0.85 18.47 5.73
N ASP A 144 0.26 18.04 5.15
CA ASP A 144 1.00 18.79 4.15
C ASP A 144 1.19 17.94 2.90
N TRP A 145 0.52 18.35 1.82
CA TRP A 145 0.58 17.67 0.52
C TRP A 145 1.98 17.71 -0.09
N ARG A 146 2.84 18.65 0.33
CA ARG A 146 4.22 18.80 -0.19
C ARG A 146 5.12 17.61 0.12
N TYR A 147 4.76 16.81 1.12
CA TYR A 147 5.52 15.66 1.62
C TYR A 147 5.08 14.32 1.04
N ALA A 148 4.17 14.33 0.07
CA ALA A 148 3.89 13.18 -0.79
C ALA A 148 4.03 13.60 -2.26
N VAL A 149 4.66 12.74 -3.05
CA VAL A 149 4.90 12.95 -4.48
C VAL A 149 4.47 11.69 -5.23
N ARG A 150 3.71 11.87 -6.30
CA ARG A 150 3.32 10.79 -7.22
C ARG A 150 4.07 10.94 -8.53
N ILE A 151 4.76 9.90 -8.96
CA ILE A 151 5.24 9.77 -10.34
C ILE A 151 4.17 8.96 -11.07
N ALA A 152 3.34 9.64 -11.85
CA ALA A 152 2.21 9.05 -12.57
C ALA A 152 2.61 8.71 -14.01
N ASN A 153 1.74 7.94 -14.69
CA ASN A 153 1.84 7.67 -16.13
C ASN A 153 3.13 6.95 -16.53
N ILE A 154 3.56 5.96 -15.75
CA ILE A 154 4.67 5.09 -16.14
C ILE A 154 4.08 3.95 -16.97
N ASP A 155 4.21 4.03 -18.28
CA ASP A 155 3.72 2.96 -19.16
C ASP A 155 4.54 1.67 -18.94
N VAL A 156 3.85 0.59 -18.59
CA VAL A 156 4.47 -0.69 -18.26
C VAL A 156 5.08 -1.36 -19.49
N SER A 157 4.50 -1.13 -20.67
CA SER A 157 4.99 -1.68 -21.94
C SER A 157 6.27 -0.98 -22.40
N ASP A 158 6.35 0.34 -22.23
CA ASP A 158 7.52 1.15 -22.58
C ASP A 158 8.75 0.87 -21.70
N LEU A 159 8.57 0.32 -20.49
CA LEU A 159 9.69 -0.09 -19.65
C LEU A 159 10.55 -1.17 -20.29
N SER A 160 9.98 -1.96 -21.20
CA SER A 160 10.69 -3.00 -21.96
C SER A 160 11.23 -2.53 -23.31
N ALA A 161 10.90 -1.31 -23.73
CA ALA A 161 11.29 -0.77 -25.02
C ALA A 161 12.81 -0.51 -25.10
N PRO A 162 13.39 -0.37 -26.31
CA PRO A 162 14.81 -0.07 -26.48
C PRO A 162 15.27 1.22 -25.80
N THR A 163 14.36 2.19 -25.65
CA THR A 163 14.59 3.46 -24.96
C THR A 163 13.60 3.63 -23.81
N PRO A 164 13.79 2.90 -22.69
CA PRO A 164 12.83 2.91 -21.61
C PRO A 164 12.87 4.25 -20.85
N PRO A 165 11.74 4.68 -20.24
CA PRO A 165 11.72 5.84 -19.37
C PRO A 165 12.66 5.64 -18.18
N ASP A 166 13.47 6.66 -17.89
CA ASP A 166 14.49 6.58 -16.84
C ASP A 166 13.88 6.82 -15.46
N LEU A 167 13.56 5.73 -14.77
CA LEU A 167 12.91 5.76 -13.46
C LEU A 167 13.75 6.50 -12.42
N THR A 168 15.08 6.38 -12.51
CA THR A 168 15.99 7.01 -11.54
C THR A 168 15.97 8.53 -11.67
N LYS A 169 15.86 9.07 -12.89
CA LYS A 169 15.68 10.52 -13.12
C LYS A 169 14.37 11.02 -12.53
N PHE A 170 13.28 10.28 -12.69
CA PHE A 170 11.98 10.67 -12.12
C PHE A 170 12.00 10.60 -10.58
N MET A 171 12.67 9.60 -9.99
CA MET A 171 12.86 9.50 -8.54
C MET A 171 13.70 10.66 -7.99
N ILE A 172 14.76 11.10 -8.69
CA ILE A 172 15.53 12.30 -8.31
C ILE A 172 14.63 13.53 -8.31
N LYS A 173 13.85 13.74 -9.39
CA LYS A 173 12.88 14.85 -9.46
C LYS A 173 11.89 14.80 -8.29
N ALA A 174 11.43 13.62 -7.89
CA ALA A 174 10.54 13.45 -6.75
C ALA A 174 11.20 13.87 -5.44
N THR A 175 12.46 13.50 -5.19
CA THR A 175 13.18 13.92 -3.98
C THR A 175 13.37 15.43 -3.86
N HIS A 176 13.55 16.12 -4.99
CA HIS A 176 13.72 17.58 -5.01
C HIS A 176 12.40 18.36 -4.90
N LYS A 177 11.25 17.72 -5.06
CA LYS A 177 9.94 18.35 -4.81
C LYS A 177 9.58 18.40 -3.32
N VAL A 178 10.14 17.50 -2.52
CA VAL A 178 9.90 17.47 -1.08
C VAL A 178 10.73 18.57 -0.40
N PRO A 179 10.12 19.46 0.42
CA PRO A 179 10.85 20.57 1.06
C PRO A 179 11.98 20.13 2.00
N SER A 180 11.77 19.05 2.76
CA SER A 180 12.77 18.48 3.67
C SER A 180 12.52 17.00 3.89
N LEU A 181 13.50 16.16 3.58
CA LEU A 181 13.41 14.72 3.83
C LEU A 181 13.66 14.36 5.31
N LYS A 182 14.09 15.33 6.14
CA LYS A 182 14.45 15.12 7.55
C LYS A 182 13.28 15.26 8.52
N THR A 183 12.15 15.82 8.07
CA THR A 183 10.98 16.10 8.91
C THR A 183 10.21 14.81 9.28
N GLY A 184 10.52 13.69 8.62
CA GLY A 184 9.88 12.40 8.86
C GLY A 184 10.70 11.27 8.22
N GLN A 185 10.06 10.12 8.03
CA GLN A 185 10.66 8.95 7.39
C GLN A 185 10.20 8.87 5.93
N PRO A 186 11.06 9.24 4.96
CA PRO A 186 10.73 9.09 3.55
C PRO A 186 10.73 7.61 3.16
N VAL A 187 9.75 7.19 2.37
CA VAL A 187 9.65 5.83 1.82
C VAL A 187 9.15 5.90 0.39
N PHE A 188 9.81 5.16 -0.51
CA PHE A 188 9.31 4.91 -1.85
C PHE A 188 8.41 3.68 -1.87
N TYR A 189 7.26 3.78 -2.53
CA TYR A 189 6.37 2.65 -2.82
C TYR A 189 6.22 2.47 -4.33
N MET A 190 6.39 1.23 -4.78
CA MET A 190 6.19 0.83 -6.16
C MET A 190 5.73 -0.62 -6.20
N ASN A 191 5.06 -1.02 -7.27
CA ASN A 191 4.71 -2.41 -7.47
C ASN A 191 5.93 -3.25 -7.91
N ARG A 192 5.74 -4.57 -7.93
CA ARG A 192 6.81 -5.51 -8.28
C ARG A 192 7.38 -5.28 -9.68
N THR A 193 6.53 -4.94 -10.65
CA THR A 193 6.92 -4.65 -12.03
C THR A 193 7.84 -3.42 -12.11
N GLY A 194 7.45 -2.31 -11.47
CA GLY A 194 8.28 -1.10 -11.40
C GLY A 194 9.60 -1.35 -10.68
N ARG A 195 9.60 -2.15 -9.62
CA ARG A 195 10.84 -2.53 -8.91
C ARG A 195 11.76 -3.38 -9.77
N GLN A 196 11.24 -4.37 -10.49
CA GLN A 196 12.04 -5.18 -11.39
C GLN A 196 12.74 -4.33 -12.45
N TRP A 197 12.02 -3.41 -13.09
CA TRP A 197 12.60 -2.54 -14.11
C TRP A 197 13.58 -1.51 -13.55
N LEU A 198 13.35 -1.00 -12.34
CA LEU A 198 14.33 -0.17 -11.65
C LEU A 198 15.65 -0.93 -11.44
N ASP A 199 15.55 -2.20 -11.02
CA ASP A 199 16.71 -3.06 -10.76
C ASP A 199 17.46 -3.41 -12.05
N ILE A 200 16.76 -3.65 -13.16
CA ILE A 200 17.36 -3.85 -14.48
C ILE A 200 18.07 -2.59 -14.96
N GLN A 201 17.43 -1.43 -14.87
CA GLN A 201 18.03 -0.15 -15.28
C GLN A 201 19.30 0.18 -14.46
N ALA A 202 19.31 -0.18 -13.18
CA ALA A 202 20.46 -0.02 -12.28
C ALA A 202 21.64 -0.94 -12.62
N ALA A 203 21.38 -2.10 -13.23
CA ALA A 203 22.43 -3.02 -13.67
C ALA A 203 23.04 -2.59 -15.01
N THR A 204 22.25 -2.00 -15.91
CA THR A 204 22.71 -1.59 -17.25
C THR A 204 23.49 -0.27 -17.25
N LYS A 205 23.21 0.62 -16.30
CA LYS A 205 23.94 1.88 -16.10
C LYS A 205 24.65 1.81 -14.76
N ASP A 206 25.96 2.07 -14.71
CA ASP A 206 26.71 2.18 -13.45
C ASP A 206 26.09 3.28 -12.56
N ASN A 207 25.14 2.89 -11.71
CA ASN A 207 24.34 3.82 -10.95
C ASN A 207 24.73 3.78 -9.47
N VAL A 208 25.60 4.73 -9.09
CA VAL A 208 26.15 4.88 -7.73
C VAL A 208 25.07 5.21 -6.68
N MET A 209 23.86 5.60 -7.10
CA MET A 209 22.79 6.08 -6.21
C MET A 209 21.87 4.99 -5.65
N LEU A 210 21.89 3.79 -6.23
CA LEU A 210 21.13 2.64 -5.73
C LEU A 210 22.06 1.76 -4.88
N LYS A 211 21.69 1.56 -3.61
CA LYS A 211 22.46 0.73 -2.68
C LYS A 211 21.55 -0.33 -2.09
N ILE A 212 22.12 -1.49 -1.81
CA ILE A 212 21.48 -2.50 -0.98
C ILE A 212 21.98 -2.24 0.44
N SER A 213 21.08 -1.82 1.32
CA SER A 213 21.36 -1.67 2.75
C SER A 213 20.62 -2.74 3.54
N GLU A 214 21.03 -2.97 4.77
CA GLU A 214 20.30 -3.82 5.70
C GLU A 214 19.44 -2.95 6.61
N PHE A 215 18.12 -3.10 6.51
CA PHE A 215 17.17 -2.51 7.47
C PHE A 215 16.47 -3.65 8.19
N GLU A 216 16.61 -3.72 9.52
CA GLU A 216 16.08 -4.82 10.36
C GLU A 216 16.53 -6.22 9.90
N GLY A 217 17.77 -6.35 9.44
CA GLY A 217 18.34 -7.64 8.98
C GLY A 217 17.78 -8.15 7.65
N ARG A 218 16.99 -7.33 6.94
CA ARG A 218 16.49 -7.63 5.59
C ARG A 218 17.16 -6.70 4.57
N PRO A 219 17.60 -7.22 3.41
CA PRO A 219 18.15 -6.37 2.36
C PRO A 219 17.05 -5.48 1.81
N VAL A 220 17.15 -4.17 2.07
CA VAL A 220 16.27 -3.15 1.51
C VAL A 220 17.07 -2.39 0.47
N ARG A 221 16.47 -2.22 -0.71
CA ARG A 221 17.04 -1.34 -1.73
C ARG A 221 16.77 0.09 -1.31
N GLU A 222 17.80 0.88 -1.21
CA GLU A 222 17.74 2.30 -0.94
C GLU A 222 18.10 3.10 -2.18
N PHE A 223 17.33 4.15 -2.43
CA PHE A 223 17.67 5.17 -3.41
C PHE A 223 18.00 6.46 -2.67
N LEU A 224 19.23 6.95 -2.78
CA LEU A 224 19.69 8.15 -2.08
C LEU A 224 19.46 8.10 -0.54
N GLY A 225 19.56 6.91 0.06
CA GLY A 225 19.30 6.69 1.49
C GLY A 225 17.81 6.63 1.87
N ILE A 226 16.91 6.59 0.88
CA ILE A 226 15.47 6.40 1.08
C ILE A 226 15.09 4.94 0.78
N PRO A 227 14.46 4.21 1.71
CA PRO A 227 14.08 2.82 1.51
C PRO A 227 12.97 2.67 0.46
N ILE A 228 13.09 1.65 -0.39
CA ILE A 228 12.09 1.24 -1.38
C ILE A 228 11.31 0.03 -0.87
N ARG A 229 10.00 0.20 -0.71
CA ARG A 229 9.05 -0.85 -0.32
C ARG A 229 8.22 -1.29 -1.54
N THR A 230 8.05 -2.59 -1.70
CA THR A 230 7.13 -3.16 -2.69
C THR A 230 5.71 -3.13 -2.15
N CYS A 231 4.78 -2.61 -2.95
CA CYS A 231 3.35 -2.69 -2.67
C CYS A 231 2.63 -3.23 -3.92
N ASP A 232 2.18 -4.49 -3.87
CA ASP A 232 1.53 -5.15 -5.01
C ASP A 232 0.11 -4.61 -5.28
N GLN A 233 -0.46 -3.87 -4.34
CA GLN A 233 -1.77 -3.22 -4.53
C GLN A 233 -1.68 -1.99 -5.44
N ILE A 234 -0.48 -1.50 -5.77
CA ILE A 234 -0.28 -0.47 -6.80
C ILE A 234 -0.51 -1.10 -8.18
N LEU A 235 -1.48 -0.56 -8.90
CA LEU A 235 -1.97 -1.11 -10.16
C LEU A 235 -0.97 -0.91 -11.31
N ASN A 236 -1.01 -1.84 -12.27
CA ASN A 236 -0.30 -1.74 -13.57
C ASN A 236 -1.19 -1.16 -14.67
N ASN A 237 -2.48 -0.97 -14.39
CA ASN A 237 -3.50 -0.53 -15.32
C ASN A 237 -4.20 0.76 -14.84
N GLU A 238 -3.41 1.70 -14.35
CA GLU A 238 -3.91 3.02 -13.98
C GLU A 238 -4.29 3.83 -15.23
N PRO A 239 -5.46 4.50 -15.24
CA PRO A 239 -5.77 5.45 -16.28
C PRO A 239 -4.78 6.62 -16.23
N ARG A 240 -4.45 7.16 -17.41
CA ARG A 240 -3.60 8.35 -17.51
C ARG A 240 -4.15 9.50 -16.65
N VAL A 241 -3.25 10.10 -15.88
CA VAL A 241 -3.46 11.34 -15.13
C VAL A 241 -3.22 12.53 -16.07
N LEU A 242 -4.16 13.49 -16.06
CA LEU A 242 -4.16 14.70 -16.91
C LEU A 242 -3.84 15.98 -16.12
#